data_AF-A0AAD4XWN3-F1
#
_entry.id   AF-A0AAD4XWN3-F1
#
_cell.length_a   1.000
_cell.length_b   1.000
_cell.length_c   1.000
_cell.angle_alpha   90.00
_cell.angle_beta   90.00
_cell.angle_gamma   90.00
#
_symmetry.space_group_name_H-M   'P 1'
#
loop_
_entity.id
_entity.type
_entity.pdbx_description
1 polymer ?
#
loop_
_entity_poly.entity_id
_entity_poly.type
_entity_poly.pdbx_seq_one_letter_code
_entity_poly.pdbx_strand_id
1 'polypeptide(L)'
;MISAALNSVLNFVTQKIVVLPEFLQENFVNSISRKDLNVLKISKETTNVAMKLPFANDELRLLEQIRCTITYIGNVLGLVRVLQAGCLRYAYSESRFLRKPASIISYNEEFQKLGSIDGMVTAAKIMDTAVEITHQAEAHVNFFSSLLTTVSKGLQSSEKMPLGDFYLIIPPLIIYSLDFKINGKDKIMRRGLDIVNQIIMDDGFMMGVAFVLKVTEQEKALDGLHWFGNMSEHLHQQLLSLEESKDTEQHTGNSGLTQLKIWGKTGSPISTETKKVIDKIKNYQNELELVHCSLDIAQTIIICN
;
A
#
# COMPACT_ATOMS: atom_id res chain seq x y z
N MET A 1 -19.13 17.71 12.87
CA MET A 1 -17.74 17.33 13.19
C MET A 1 -17.11 16.49 12.06
N ILE A 2 -17.76 15.40 11.60
CA ILE A 2 -17.26 14.54 10.52
C ILE A 2 -17.08 15.29 9.18
N SER A 3 -18.04 16.10 8.76
CA SER A 3 -17.93 16.91 7.53
C SER A 3 -16.69 17.84 7.53
N ALA A 4 -16.36 18.46 8.66
CA ALA A 4 -15.16 19.29 8.79
C ALA A 4 -13.87 18.46 8.69
N ALA A 5 -13.84 17.27 9.31
CA ALA A 5 -12.71 16.35 9.20
C ALA A 5 -12.53 15.86 7.75
N LEU A 6 -13.61 15.49 7.07
CA LEU A 6 -13.61 15.06 5.67
C LEU A 6 -13.13 16.17 4.73
N ASN A 7 -13.55 17.42 4.94
CA ASN A 7 -13.06 18.57 4.18
C ASN A 7 -11.57 18.84 4.44
N SER A 8 -11.11 18.68 5.68
CA SER A 8 -9.68 18.80 6.00
C SER A 8 -8.86 17.71 5.31
N VAL A 9 -9.38 16.48 5.23
CA VAL A 9 -8.74 15.39 4.50
C VAL A 9 -8.67 15.69 3.01
N LEU A 10 -9.77 16.15 2.40
CA LEU A 10 -9.81 16.54 1.00
C LEU A 10 -8.73 17.59 0.69
N ASN A 11 -8.64 18.64 1.51
CA ASN A 11 -7.64 19.69 1.35
C ASN A 11 -6.21 19.14 1.49
N PHE A 12 -5.96 18.29 2.49
CA PHE A 12 -4.65 17.68 2.71
C PHE A 12 -4.21 16.81 1.53
N VAL A 13 -5.08 15.90 1.08
CA VAL A 13 -4.81 14.98 -0.04
C VAL A 13 -4.57 15.77 -1.32
N THR A 14 -5.40 16.77 -1.61
CA THR A 14 -5.25 17.63 -2.79
C THR A 14 -3.91 18.37 -2.77
N GLN A 15 -3.54 18.97 -1.64
CA GLN A 15 -2.24 19.65 -1.49
C GLN A 15 -1.07 18.69 -1.72
N LYS A 16 -1.08 17.50 -1.11
CA LYS A 16 0.01 16.53 -1.25
C LYS A 16 0.15 16.01 -2.67
N ILE A 17 -0.96 15.80 -3.35
CA ILE A 17 -0.97 15.33 -4.74
C ILE A 17 -0.45 16.40 -5.70
N VAL A 18 -0.79 17.68 -5.49
CA VAL A 18 -0.30 18.79 -6.33
C VAL A 18 1.22 18.98 -6.21
N VAL A 19 1.82 18.65 -5.07
CA VAL A 19 3.28 18.73 -4.84
C VAL A 19 4.02 17.50 -5.42
N LEU A 20 3.32 16.37 -5.62
CA LEU A 20 3.92 15.13 -6.11
C LEU A 20 4.68 15.27 -7.45
N PRO A 21 4.19 16.01 -8.47
CA PRO A 21 4.90 16.28 -9.72
C PRO A 21 6.18 17.10 -9.55
N GLU A 22 6.23 18.01 -8.58
CA GLU A 22 7.43 18.81 -8.33
C GLU A 22 8.60 17.89 -7.97
N PHE A 23 8.33 16.83 -7.22
CA PHE A 23 9.32 15.78 -6.93
C PHE A 23 9.69 14.92 -8.16
N LEU A 24 8.78 14.77 -9.13
CA LEU A 24 8.98 13.91 -10.29
C LEU A 24 9.69 14.62 -11.46
N GLN A 25 9.46 15.92 -11.62
CA GLN A 25 9.98 16.72 -12.73
C GLN A 25 11.47 17.00 -12.65
N GLU A 26 12.06 17.12 -11.45
CA GLU A 26 13.38 17.77 -11.40
C GLU A 26 14.54 16.95 -11.95
N ASN A 27 14.57 15.61 -11.89
CA ASN A 27 15.66 14.81 -12.48
C ASN A 27 15.35 13.30 -12.62
N PHE A 28 14.22 12.84 -12.07
CA PHE A 28 14.10 11.46 -11.63
C PHE A 28 13.43 10.51 -12.64
N VAL A 29 12.37 10.95 -13.33
CA VAL A 29 11.76 10.12 -14.41
C VAL A 29 12.74 9.96 -15.57
N ASN A 30 13.49 11.00 -15.92
CA ASN A 30 14.56 10.92 -16.92
C ASN A 30 15.71 10.02 -16.47
N SER A 31 16.06 9.98 -15.17
CA SER A 31 17.10 9.08 -14.67
C SER A 31 16.60 7.63 -14.57
N ILE A 32 15.34 7.37 -14.19
CA ILE A 32 14.73 6.02 -14.27
C ILE A 32 14.63 5.53 -15.71
N SER A 33 14.15 6.40 -16.62
CA SER A 33 13.99 6.08 -18.04
C SER A 33 15.34 5.83 -18.73
N ARG A 34 16.40 6.57 -18.36
CA ARG A 34 17.76 6.44 -18.93
C ARG A 34 18.67 5.44 -18.22
N LYS A 35 18.52 5.22 -16.91
CA LYS A 35 19.26 4.22 -16.10
C LYS A 35 18.47 2.92 -15.91
N ASP A 36 17.51 2.73 -16.81
CA ASP A 36 17.13 1.46 -17.39
C ASP A 36 15.78 0.88 -16.94
N LEU A 37 14.99 0.62 -18.00
CA LEU A 37 14.33 -0.65 -18.29
C LEU A 37 15.10 -1.95 -17.89
N ASN A 38 16.26 -1.91 -17.22
CA ASN A 38 17.08 -3.00 -16.68
C ASN A 38 16.82 -3.23 -15.18
N VAL A 39 16.15 -2.30 -14.49
CA VAL A 39 15.44 -2.65 -13.25
C VAL A 39 14.22 -3.55 -13.58
N LEU A 40 13.64 -3.39 -14.79
CA LEU A 40 12.61 -4.27 -15.37
C LEU A 40 13.20 -5.48 -16.13
N LYS A 41 14.35 -5.33 -16.80
CA LYS A 41 15.13 -6.42 -17.42
C LYS A 41 16.21 -6.83 -16.45
N ILE A 42 15.82 -7.65 -15.50
CA ILE A 42 16.67 -8.06 -14.41
C ILE A 42 17.95 -8.69 -14.98
N SER A 43 19.08 -8.06 -14.67
CA SER A 43 20.41 -8.40 -15.18
C SER A 43 20.75 -9.86 -14.91
N LYS A 44 21.15 -10.58 -15.97
CA LYS A 44 21.58 -11.99 -15.92
C LYS A 44 22.93 -12.21 -15.20
N GLU A 45 23.62 -11.16 -14.72
CA GLU A 45 25.06 -11.26 -14.45
C GLU A 45 25.54 -10.87 -13.05
N THR A 46 24.69 -10.64 -12.05
CA THR A 46 25.18 -10.38 -10.69
C THR A 46 24.60 -11.30 -9.64
N THR A 47 25.46 -12.13 -9.07
CA THR A 47 25.29 -12.95 -7.84
C THR A 47 24.98 -12.15 -6.57
N ASN A 48 24.61 -10.86 -6.69
CA ASN A 48 24.24 -10.01 -5.57
C ASN A 48 22.73 -10.14 -5.34
N VAL A 49 22.37 -10.86 -4.28
CA VAL A 49 21.00 -11.08 -3.78
C VAL A 49 20.28 -9.79 -3.36
N ALA A 50 21.01 -8.68 -3.23
CA ALA A 50 20.38 -7.38 -3.04
C ALA A 50 20.03 -6.82 -4.42
N MET A 51 18.74 -6.61 -4.69
CA MET A 51 18.26 -5.75 -5.78
C MET A 51 18.63 -4.30 -5.48
N LYS A 52 19.92 -4.03 -5.36
CA LYS A 52 20.44 -2.76 -4.91
C LYS A 52 20.17 -1.76 -6.01
N LEU A 53 19.18 -0.90 -5.73
CA LEU A 53 18.77 0.17 -6.60
C LEU A 53 20.02 0.98 -7.05
N PRO A 54 20.29 1.16 -8.36
CA PRO A 54 21.50 1.80 -8.87
C PRO A 54 21.42 3.34 -8.79
N PHE A 55 20.85 3.85 -7.71
CA PHE A 55 20.58 5.27 -7.51
C PHE A 55 21.63 5.92 -6.61
N ALA A 56 21.95 7.17 -6.90
CA ALA A 56 22.79 8.00 -6.04
C ALA A 56 22.10 8.27 -4.68
N ASN A 57 22.86 8.65 -3.66
CA ASN A 57 22.30 8.93 -2.32
C ASN A 57 21.18 9.99 -2.34
N ASP A 58 21.26 10.99 -3.21
CA ASP A 58 20.24 12.03 -3.35
C ASP A 58 18.99 11.50 -4.07
N GLU A 59 19.16 10.63 -5.07
CA GLU A 59 18.05 9.94 -5.75
C GLU A 59 17.29 9.00 -4.79
N LEU A 60 18.01 8.31 -3.88
CA LEU A 60 17.39 7.47 -2.84
C LEU A 60 16.62 8.30 -1.80
N ARG A 61 17.11 9.49 -1.44
CA ARG A 61 16.40 10.42 -0.55
C ARG A 61 15.10 10.91 -1.17
N LEU A 62 15.12 11.22 -2.48
CA LEU A 62 13.92 11.60 -3.20
C LEU A 62 12.90 10.46 -3.24
N LEU A 63 13.36 9.22 -3.49
CA LEU A 63 12.52 8.03 -3.44
C LEU A 63 11.83 7.86 -2.08
N GLU A 64 12.59 8.08 -1.00
CA GLU A 64 12.07 8.04 0.35
C GLU A 64 11.04 9.13 0.61
N GLN A 65 11.26 10.35 0.12
CA GLN A 65 10.31 11.45 0.24
C GLN A 65 9.00 11.17 -0.51
N ILE A 66 9.09 10.63 -1.73
CA ILE A 66 7.94 10.22 -2.54
C ILE A 66 7.19 9.10 -1.81
N ARG A 67 7.90 8.05 -1.36
CA ARG A 67 7.33 6.95 -0.59
C ARG A 67 6.58 7.46 0.65
N CYS A 68 7.22 8.28 1.47
CA CYS A 68 6.61 8.86 2.67
C CYS A 68 5.35 9.67 2.33
N THR A 69 5.39 10.48 1.27
CA THR A 69 4.25 11.28 0.82
C THR A 69 3.07 10.40 0.43
N ILE A 70 3.33 9.34 -0.34
CA ILE A 70 2.31 8.36 -0.73
C ILE A 70 1.75 7.64 0.51
N THR A 71 2.60 7.25 1.45
CA THR A 71 2.17 6.64 2.72
C THR A 71 1.29 7.57 3.55
N TYR A 72 1.61 8.87 3.63
CA TYR A 72 0.76 9.84 4.32
C TYR A 72 -0.62 9.97 3.67
N ILE A 73 -0.67 9.98 2.34
CA ILE A 73 -1.94 9.98 1.60
C ILE A 73 -2.74 8.73 1.98
N GLY A 74 -2.19 7.54 1.84
CA GLY A 74 -2.92 6.31 2.13
C GLY A 74 -3.29 6.12 3.60
N ASN A 75 -2.47 6.56 4.56
CA ASN A 75 -2.83 6.57 5.98
C ASN A 75 -4.05 7.43 6.26
N VAL A 76 -4.12 8.61 5.64
CA VAL A 76 -5.27 9.52 5.76
C VAL A 76 -6.51 8.89 5.12
N LEU A 77 -6.37 8.23 3.96
CA LEU A 77 -7.49 7.49 3.34
C LEU A 77 -7.96 6.32 4.23
N GLY A 78 -7.04 5.59 4.85
CA GLY A 78 -7.35 4.54 5.81
C GLY A 78 -8.10 5.08 7.02
N LEU A 79 -7.67 6.23 7.56
CA LEU A 79 -8.38 6.90 8.66
C LEU A 79 -9.80 7.30 8.27
N VAL A 80 -10.01 7.84 7.07
CA VAL A 80 -11.35 8.15 6.57
C VAL A 80 -12.21 6.89 6.50
N ARG A 81 -11.68 5.77 6.01
CA ARG A 81 -12.42 4.50 5.97
C ARG A 81 -12.84 4.03 7.36
N VAL A 82 -11.94 4.09 8.33
CA VAL A 82 -12.24 3.73 9.72
C VAL A 82 -13.31 4.65 10.29
N LEU A 83 -13.23 5.96 10.03
CA LEU A 83 -14.23 6.93 10.46
C LEU A 83 -15.60 6.64 9.85
N GLN A 84 -15.66 6.39 8.54
CA GLN A 84 -16.92 6.05 7.85
C GLN A 84 -17.53 4.76 8.40
N ALA A 85 -16.74 3.70 8.55
CA ALA A 85 -17.19 2.43 9.12
C ALA A 85 -17.72 2.62 10.56
N GLY A 86 -17.04 3.44 11.37
CA GLY A 86 -17.49 3.80 12.70
C GLY A 86 -18.81 4.57 12.70
N CYS A 87 -18.97 5.55 11.82
CA CYS A 87 -20.20 6.33 11.67
C CYS A 87 -21.37 5.44 11.24
N LEU A 88 -21.13 4.56 10.27
CA LEU A 88 -22.14 3.64 9.75
C LEU A 88 -22.56 2.63 10.83
N ARG A 89 -21.59 2.06 11.56
CA ARG A 89 -21.86 1.15 12.68
C ARG A 89 -22.64 1.85 13.80
N TYR A 90 -22.29 3.09 14.12
CA TYR A 90 -23.02 3.88 15.11
C TYR A 90 -24.45 4.12 14.66
N ALA A 91 -24.64 4.61 13.44
CA ALA A 91 -25.95 4.87 12.87
C ALA A 91 -26.84 3.61 12.88
N TYR A 92 -26.31 2.48 12.41
CA TYR A 92 -27.04 1.21 12.45
C TYR A 92 -27.29 0.67 13.87
N SER A 93 -26.40 0.93 14.83
CA SER A 93 -26.62 0.53 16.22
C SER A 93 -27.82 1.28 16.83
N GLU A 94 -27.92 2.57 16.54
CA GLU A 94 -29.02 3.44 17.00
C GLU A 94 -30.33 3.15 16.25
N SER A 95 -30.26 2.79 14.96
CA SER A 95 -31.44 2.53 14.12
C SER A 95 -31.77 1.05 13.92
N ARG A 96 -31.11 0.11 14.62
CA ARG A 96 -31.27 -1.34 14.40
C ARG A 96 -32.71 -1.87 14.48
N PHE A 97 -33.56 -1.18 15.24
CA PHE A 97 -34.98 -1.54 15.40
C PHE A 97 -35.92 -0.63 14.60
N LEU A 98 -35.37 0.34 13.86
CA LEU A 98 -36.12 1.29 13.05
C LEU A 98 -36.09 0.85 11.59
N ARG A 99 -37.16 0.20 11.14
CA ARG A 99 -37.47 0.13 9.71
C ARG A 99 -38.55 1.15 9.41
N LYS A 100 -38.13 2.29 8.86
CA LYS A 100 -39.07 3.26 8.32
C LYS A 100 -39.68 2.72 7.02
N PRO A 101 -40.99 2.43 6.97
CA PRO A 101 -41.66 2.10 5.72
C PRO A 101 -41.57 3.30 4.78
N ALA A 102 -41.42 3.06 3.48
CA ALA A 102 -41.37 4.14 2.48
C ALA A 102 -42.62 5.04 2.48
N SER A 103 -43.74 4.55 3.04
CA SER A 103 -45.00 5.28 3.18
C SER A 103 -45.02 6.30 4.33
N ILE A 104 -44.04 6.27 5.24
CA ILE A 104 -43.96 7.21 6.37
C ILE A 104 -42.92 8.28 6.04
N ILE A 105 -43.32 9.54 5.95
CA ILE A 105 -42.40 10.67 5.68
C ILE A 105 -41.74 11.13 6.98
N SER A 106 -42.49 11.21 8.08
CA SER A 106 -42.00 11.51 9.43
C SER A 106 -42.88 10.76 10.42
N TYR A 107 -42.26 10.14 11.42
CA TYR A 107 -43.01 9.54 12.52
C TYR A 107 -43.76 10.62 13.29
N ASN A 108 -43.13 11.77 13.56
CA ASN A 108 -43.74 12.87 14.30
C ASN A 108 -45.02 13.38 13.63
N GLU A 109 -45.02 13.55 12.30
CA GLU A 109 -46.21 13.99 11.56
C GLU A 109 -47.36 12.97 11.62
N GLU A 110 -47.06 11.67 11.52
CA GLU A 110 -48.08 10.61 11.59
C GLU A 110 -48.67 10.48 13.01
N PHE A 111 -47.83 10.56 14.03
CA PHE A 111 -48.28 10.50 15.42
C PHE A 111 -49.14 11.72 15.79
N GLN A 112 -48.82 12.91 15.29
CA GLN A 112 -49.66 14.10 15.50
C GLN A 112 -51.07 13.95 14.90
N LYS A 113 -51.21 13.28 13.75
CA LYS A 113 -52.53 13.01 13.12
C LYS A 113 -53.41 12.05 13.93
N LEU A 114 -52.80 11.17 14.75
CA LEU A 114 -53.49 10.14 15.52
C LEU A 114 -53.97 10.60 16.91
N GLY A 115 -53.77 11.88 17.28
CA GLY A 115 -54.17 12.40 18.59
C GLY A 115 -53.18 12.02 19.71
N SER A 116 -51.91 12.38 19.52
CA SER A 116 -50.81 11.92 20.38
C SER A 116 -50.70 12.57 21.76
N ILE A 117 -50.25 11.75 22.72
CA ILE A 117 -49.79 12.15 24.05
C ILE A 117 -48.32 12.58 23.95
N ASP A 118 -47.85 13.48 24.82
CA ASP A 118 -46.49 14.07 24.80
C ASP A 118 -45.34 13.04 24.69
N GLY A 119 -45.49 11.88 25.35
CA GLY A 119 -44.53 10.78 25.26
C GLY A 119 -44.41 10.15 23.87
N MET A 120 -45.52 10.07 23.12
CA MET A 120 -45.53 9.55 21.74
C MET A 120 -44.86 10.52 20.78
N VAL A 121 -45.10 11.82 20.94
CA VAL A 121 -44.44 12.88 20.15
C VAL A 121 -42.93 12.86 20.39
N THR A 122 -42.51 12.71 21.65
CA THR A 122 -41.09 12.62 22.01
C THR A 122 -40.43 11.38 21.40
N ALA A 123 -41.06 10.21 21.52
CA ALA A 123 -40.57 8.99 20.89
C ALA A 123 -40.48 9.12 19.36
N ALA A 124 -41.47 9.73 18.73
CA ALA A 124 -41.50 9.95 17.29
C ALA A 124 -40.37 10.85 16.80
N LYS A 125 -40.06 11.93 17.54
CA LYS A 125 -38.90 12.80 17.24
C LYS A 125 -37.58 12.04 17.35
N ILE A 126 -37.43 11.18 18.36
CA ILE A 126 -36.23 10.33 18.52
C ILE A 126 -36.09 9.38 17.33
N MET A 127 -37.19 8.78 16.87
CA MET A 127 -37.20 7.90 15.70
C MET A 127 -36.85 8.65 14.41
N ASP A 128 -37.38 9.85 14.19
CA ASP A 128 -37.04 10.69 13.04
C ASP A 128 -35.55 11.09 13.06
N THR A 129 -35.02 11.45 14.24
CA THR A 129 -33.60 11.78 14.42
C THR A 129 -32.70 10.59 14.10
N ALA A 130 -33.05 9.38 14.55
CA ALA A 130 -32.27 8.17 14.29
C ALA A 130 -32.29 7.77 12.80
N VAL A 131 -33.40 8.01 12.09
CA VAL A 131 -33.47 7.86 10.63
C VAL A 131 -32.58 8.89 9.93
N GLU A 132 -32.61 10.13 10.37
CA GLU A 132 -31.75 11.18 9.81
C GLU A 132 -30.25 10.86 9.99
N ILE A 133 -29.85 10.39 11.17
CA ILE A 133 -28.48 9.93 11.44
C ILE A 133 -28.07 8.81 10.47
N THR A 134 -29.00 7.89 10.15
CA THR A 134 -28.74 6.80 9.19
C THR A 134 -28.53 7.33 7.78
N HIS A 135 -29.38 8.23 7.31
CA HIS A 135 -29.22 8.86 5.99
C HIS A 135 -27.95 9.72 5.88
N GLN A 136 -27.60 10.45 6.94
CA GLN A 136 -26.35 11.21 6.98
C GLN A 136 -25.13 10.29 6.91
N ALA A 137 -25.16 9.16 7.63
CA ALA A 137 -24.09 8.17 7.58
C ALA A 137 -23.96 7.51 6.19
N GLU A 138 -25.08 7.21 5.52
CA GLU A 138 -25.11 6.70 4.14
C GLU A 138 -24.55 7.73 3.14
N ALA A 139 -24.91 9.01 3.26
CA ALA A 139 -24.36 10.07 2.40
C ALA A 139 -22.83 10.18 2.53
N HIS A 140 -22.28 9.88 3.70
CA HIS A 140 -20.83 9.85 3.92
C HIS A 140 -20.13 8.65 3.28
N VAL A 141 -20.82 7.57 2.88
CA VAL A 141 -20.24 6.44 2.14
C VAL A 141 -19.68 6.90 0.79
N ASN A 142 -20.38 7.84 0.14
CA ASN A 142 -20.01 8.42 -1.16
C ASN A 142 -18.86 9.46 -1.08
N PHE A 143 -18.21 9.62 0.08
CA PHE A 143 -17.11 10.57 0.20
C PHE A 143 -15.92 10.20 -0.72
N PHE A 144 -15.61 8.90 -0.88
CA PHE A 144 -14.49 8.47 -1.73
C PHE A 144 -14.70 8.82 -3.20
N SER A 145 -15.91 8.65 -3.73
CA SER A 145 -16.23 9.03 -5.10
C SER A 145 -16.18 10.55 -5.30
N SER A 146 -16.66 11.33 -4.32
CA SER A 146 -16.54 12.79 -4.32
C SER A 146 -15.08 13.26 -4.23
N LEU A 147 -14.28 12.63 -3.35
CA LEU A 147 -12.85 12.89 -3.19
C LEU A 147 -12.10 12.59 -4.50
N LEU A 148 -12.32 11.42 -5.08
CA LEU A 148 -11.69 11.01 -6.35
C LEU A 148 -12.04 12.01 -7.46
N THR A 149 -13.31 12.37 -7.59
CA THR A 149 -13.78 13.33 -8.60
C THR A 149 -13.14 14.70 -8.40
N THR A 150 -13.07 15.19 -7.17
CA THR A 150 -12.55 16.52 -6.85
C THR A 150 -11.04 16.58 -7.10
N VAL A 151 -10.29 15.59 -6.64
CA VAL A 151 -8.84 15.52 -6.86
C VAL A 151 -8.54 15.36 -8.35
N SER A 152 -9.25 14.49 -9.07
CA SER A 152 -9.04 14.28 -10.52
C SER A 152 -9.30 15.56 -11.32
N LYS A 153 -10.37 16.30 -11.01
CA LYS A 153 -10.63 17.62 -11.61
C LYS A 153 -9.54 18.63 -11.28
N GLY A 154 -9.10 18.65 -10.02
CA GLY A 154 -7.99 19.50 -9.58
C GLY A 154 -6.72 19.22 -10.38
N LEU A 155 -6.42 17.94 -10.64
CA LEU A 155 -5.28 17.56 -11.48
C LEU A 155 -5.40 18.04 -12.91
N GLN A 156 -6.57 17.84 -13.54
CA GLN A 156 -6.81 18.25 -14.92
C GLN A 156 -6.73 19.77 -15.11
N SER A 157 -7.08 20.53 -14.07
CA SER A 157 -7.00 22.01 -14.09
C SER A 157 -5.59 22.57 -13.87
N SER A 158 -4.64 21.74 -13.43
CA SER A 158 -3.27 22.16 -13.17
C SER A 158 -2.47 22.12 -14.47
N GLU A 159 -2.11 23.29 -14.99
CA GLU A 159 -1.27 23.49 -16.19
C GLU A 159 0.13 22.83 -16.07
N LYS A 160 0.51 22.35 -14.86
CA LYS A 160 1.86 21.91 -14.49
C LYS A 160 2.07 20.39 -14.39
N MET A 161 1.14 19.51 -14.75
CA MET A 161 1.17 18.14 -14.21
C MET A 161 1.34 17.00 -15.22
N PRO A 162 2.57 16.55 -15.54
CA PRO A 162 2.82 15.27 -16.18
C PRO A 162 2.98 14.20 -15.09
N LEU A 163 1.90 13.84 -14.39
CA LEU A 163 1.89 12.55 -13.67
C LEU A 163 1.78 11.38 -14.65
N GLY A 164 1.73 11.60 -15.97
CA GLY A 164 1.43 10.59 -17.00
C GLY A 164 2.23 9.29 -16.91
N ASP A 165 3.43 9.34 -16.32
CA ASP A 165 4.32 8.18 -16.16
C ASP A 165 4.56 7.80 -14.70
N PHE A 166 3.67 8.16 -13.77
CA PHE A 166 3.79 7.80 -12.36
C PHE A 166 3.89 6.29 -12.15
N TYR A 167 3.19 5.48 -12.95
CA TYR A 167 3.27 4.01 -12.86
C TYR A 167 4.71 3.46 -12.98
N LEU A 168 5.62 4.16 -13.67
CA LEU A 168 7.02 3.74 -13.81
C LEU A 168 7.84 3.87 -12.52
N ILE A 169 7.44 4.72 -11.58
CA ILE A 169 8.15 4.91 -10.30
C ILE A 169 7.77 3.88 -9.24
N ILE A 170 6.65 3.19 -9.44
CA ILE A 170 6.10 2.23 -8.46
C ILE A 170 7.06 1.05 -8.22
N PRO A 171 7.59 0.36 -9.26
CA PRO A 171 8.53 -0.73 -9.03
C PRO A 171 9.79 -0.32 -8.24
N PRO A 172 10.49 0.79 -8.58
CA PRO A 172 11.59 1.30 -7.76
C PRO A 172 11.21 1.58 -6.30
N LEU A 173 10.02 2.18 -6.05
CA LEU A 173 9.54 2.46 -4.69
C LEU A 173 9.30 1.17 -3.88
N ILE A 174 8.74 0.14 -4.52
CA ILE A 174 8.50 -1.15 -3.88
C ILE A 174 9.83 -1.84 -3.57
N ILE A 175 10.76 -1.92 -4.54
CA ILE A 175 12.08 -2.54 -4.32
C ILE A 175 12.81 -1.84 -3.17
N TYR A 176 12.79 -0.50 -3.15
CA TYR A 176 13.37 0.29 -2.07
C TYR A 176 12.74 -0.04 -0.70
N SER A 177 11.42 -0.17 -0.65
CA SER A 177 10.69 -0.51 0.59
C SER A 177 11.02 -1.93 1.07
N LEU A 178 11.07 -2.89 0.16
CA LEU A 178 11.45 -4.29 0.44
C LEU A 178 12.89 -4.39 0.95
N ASP A 179 13.83 -3.70 0.28
CA ASP A 179 15.23 -3.65 0.70
C ASP A 179 15.38 -3.05 2.10
N PHE A 180 14.63 -1.98 2.42
CA PHE A 180 14.63 -1.42 3.76
C PHE A 180 14.04 -2.40 4.78
N LYS A 181 12.95 -3.09 4.47
CA LYS A 181 12.29 -4.05 5.37
C LYS A 181 13.17 -5.27 5.67
N ILE A 182 13.78 -5.84 4.64
CA ILE A 182 14.62 -7.05 4.74
C ILE A 182 15.96 -6.73 5.41
N ASN A 183 16.59 -5.60 5.08
CA ASN A 183 17.89 -5.22 5.66
C ASN A 183 17.75 -4.41 6.97
N GLY A 184 16.56 -3.86 7.27
CA GLY A 184 16.27 -3.04 8.45
C GLY A 184 16.12 -3.84 9.73
N LYS A 185 15.69 -5.11 9.64
CA LYS A 185 15.63 -6.05 10.78
C LYS A 185 16.97 -6.17 11.53
N ASP A 186 18.11 -6.01 10.86
CA ASP A 186 19.45 -6.05 11.48
C ASP A 186 19.90 -4.72 12.12
N LYS A 187 19.31 -3.59 11.72
CA LYS A 187 19.70 -2.23 12.18
C LYS A 187 18.79 -1.66 13.28
N ILE A 188 17.54 -2.11 13.37
CA ILE A 188 16.60 -1.72 14.44
C ILE A 188 17.16 -2.08 15.83
N MET A 189 17.99 -3.12 15.93
CA MET A 189 18.63 -3.53 17.19
C MET A 189 19.81 -2.63 17.63
N ARG A 190 20.30 -1.70 16.79
CA ARG A 190 21.53 -0.92 17.05
C ARG A 190 21.35 0.59 17.14
N ARG A 191 20.20 1.16 16.78
CA ARG A 191 19.95 2.61 16.87
C ARG A 191 18.59 2.85 17.52
N GLY A 192 18.64 3.39 18.74
CA GLY A 192 17.47 3.64 19.57
C GLY A 192 16.44 4.56 18.91
N LEU A 193 15.18 4.23 19.19
CA LEU A 193 13.98 5.05 19.30
C LEU A 193 13.44 5.85 18.08
N ASP A 194 14.24 6.34 17.14
CA ASP A 194 13.70 7.15 16.02
C ASP A 194 13.20 6.33 14.81
N ILE A 195 13.49 5.04 14.76
CA ILE A 195 13.02 4.11 13.71
C ILE A 195 11.71 3.40 14.13
N VAL A 196 11.32 3.49 15.41
CA VAL A 196 10.10 2.83 15.93
C VAL A 196 8.82 3.46 15.35
N ASN A 197 8.86 4.72 14.94
CA ASN A 197 7.78 5.36 14.15
C ASN A 197 7.77 4.95 12.67
N GLN A 198 8.76 4.15 12.23
CA GLN A 198 8.83 3.53 10.90
C GLN A 198 8.55 2.02 11.00
N ILE A 199 7.59 1.62 11.84
CA ILE A 199 6.84 0.39 11.52
C ILE A 199 6.15 0.71 10.19
N ILE A 200 6.80 0.30 9.10
CA ILE A 200 6.28 0.38 7.74
C ILE A 200 5.05 -0.50 7.72
N MET A 201 3.90 0.10 8.00
CA MET A 201 2.60 -0.44 7.65
C MET A 201 2.48 -0.24 6.14
N ASP A 202 2.79 -1.29 5.39
CA ASP A 202 2.74 -1.32 3.93
C ASP A 202 1.33 -1.01 3.40
N ASP A 203 0.30 -1.24 4.21
CA ASP A 203 -1.10 -0.92 3.93
C ASP A 203 -1.32 0.57 3.63
N GLY A 204 -0.71 1.48 4.40
CA GLY A 204 -0.77 2.91 4.12
C GLY A 204 -0.08 3.29 2.81
N PHE A 205 1.06 2.66 2.50
CA PHE A 205 1.75 2.92 1.24
C PHE A 205 0.96 2.38 0.03
N MET A 206 0.47 1.13 0.10
CA MET A 206 -0.31 0.50 -0.97
C MET A 206 -1.65 1.21 -1.21
N MET A 207 -2.35 1.62 -0.15
CA MET A 207 -3.55 2.46 -0.26
C MET A 207 -3.27 3.79 -0.96
N GLY A 208 -2.12 4.41 -0.68
CA GLY A 208 -1.69 5.63 -1.36
C GLY A 208 -1.38 5.39 -2.84
N VAL A 209 -0.63 4.32 -3.17
CA VAL A 209 -0.30 3.95 -4.56
C VAL A 209 -1.57 3.71 -5.37
N ALA A 210 -2.48 2.88 -4.85
CA ALA A 210 -3.75 2.58 -5.50
C ALA A 210 -4.57 3.86 -5.73
N PHE A 211 -4.58 4.80 -4.78
CA PHE A 211 -5.30 6.06 -4.94
C PHE A 211 -4.69 6.95 -6.02
N VAL A 212 -3.37 7.13 -6.02
CA VAL A 212 -2.70 7.96 -7.03
C VAL A 212 -2.91 7.35 -8.42
N LEU A 213 -2.74 6.04 -8.59
CA LEU A 213 -3.02 5.32 -9.84
C LEU A 213 -4.47 5.52 -10.31
N LYS A 214 -5.43 5.54 -9.38
CA LYS A 214 -6.84 5.73 -9.69
C LYS A 214 -7.12 7.13 -10.22
N VAL A 215 -6.61 8.14 -9.52
CA VAL A 215 -6.80 9.56 -9.89
C VAL A 215 -6.09 9.88 -11.20
N THR A 216 -4.96 9.23 -11.49
CA THR A 216 -4.19 9.44 -12.73
C THR A 216 -4.56 8.50 -13.87
N GLU A 217 -5.51 7.59 -13.67
CA GLU A 217 -5.98 6.60 -14.64
C GLU A 217 -4.86 5.68 -15.20
N GLN A 218 -3.88 5.33 -14.37
CA GLN A 218 -2.68 4.56 -14.78
C GLN A 218 -2.67 3.10 -14.31
N GLU A 219 -3.76 2.60 -13.72
CA GLU A 219 -3.88 1.21 -13.24
C GLU A 219 -3.49 0.20 -14.35
N LYS A 220 -4.09 0.35 -15.55
CA LYS A 220 -3.82 -0.52 -16.70
C LYS A 220 -2.38 -0.40 -17.23
N ALA A 221 -1.76 0.78 -17.09
CA ALA A 221 -0.39 0.99 -17.53
C ALA A 221 0.59 0.25 -16.60
N LEU A 222 0.32 0.23 -15.29
CA LEU A 222 1.06 -0.59 -14.34
C LEU A 222 0.89 -2.08 -14.62
N ASP A 223 -0.35 -2.55 -14.84
CA ASP A 223 -0.64 -3.96 -15.15
C ASP A 223 0.09 -4.42 -16.42
N GLY A 224 0.14 -3.55 -17.44
CA GLY A 224 0.83 -3.81 -18.70
C GLY A 224 2.35 -3.95 -18.57
N LEU A 225 2.96 -3.53 -17.46
CA LEU A 225 4.38 -3.79 -17.19
C LEU A 225 4.64 -5.27 -16.88
N HIS A 226 3.62 -6.01 -16.43
CA HIS A 226 3.76 -7.37 -15.89
C HIS A 226 4.88 -7.50 -14.85
N TRP A 227 5.18 -6.41 -14.13
CA TRP A 227 6.40 -6.30 -13.31
C TRP A 227 6.42 -7.32 -12.17
N PHE A 228 5.31 -7.46 -11.41
CA PHE A 228 5.21 -8.42 -10.31
C PHE A 228 5.45 -9.86 -10.79
N GLY A 229 4.86 -10.23 -11.93
CA GLY A 229 5.04 -11.55 -12.53
C GLY A 229 6.48 -11.80 -12.97
N ASN A 230 7.06 -10.88 -13.74
CA ASN A 230 8.45 -10.97 -14.21
C ASN A 230 9.44 -11.03 -13.03
N MET A 231 9.18 -10.27 -11.97
CA MET A 231 10.01 -10.24 -10.78
C MET A 231 9.93 -11.55 -9.99
N SER A 232 8.73 -12.09 -9.81
CA SER A 232 8.53 -13.37 -9.14
C SER A 232 9.20 -14.52 -9.91
N GLU A 233 9.04 -14.56 -11.23
CA GLU A 233 9.69 -15.56 -12.08
C GLU A 233 11.22 -15.47 -11.98
N HIS A 234 11.76 -14.26 -11.98
CA HIS A 234 13.20 -14.06 -11.85
C HIS A 234 13.75 -14.53 -10.50
N LEU A 235 13.07 -14.21 -9.38
CA LEU A 235 13.47 -14.71 -8.05
C LEU A 235 13.41 -16.23 -7.99
N HIS A 236 12.39 -16.83 -8.62
CA HIS A 236 12.25 -18.28 -8.70
C HIS A 236 13.41 -18.92 -9.49
N GLN A 237 13.78 -18.35 -10.65
CA GLN A 237 14.92 -18.82 -11.44
C GLN A 237 16.25 -18.70 -10.69
N GLN A 238 16.47 -17.59 -9.97
CA GLN A 238 17.66 -17.45 -9.12
C GLN A 238 17.71 -18.54 -8.03
N LEU A 239 16.58 -18.81 -7.40
CA LEU A 239 16.46 -19.82 -6.34
C LEU A 239 16.78 -21.22 -6.86
N LEU A 240 16.23 -21.60 -8.03
CA LEU A 240 16.54 -22.89 -8.67
C LEU A 240 18.03 -23.04 -8.97
N SER A 241 18.66 -22.01 -9.57
CA SER A 241 20.09 -22.05 -9.91
C SER A 241 20.99 -22.23 -8.68
N LEU A 242 20.59 -21.65 -7.54
CA LEU A 242 21.32 -21.77 -6.28
C LEU A 242 21.10 -23.13 -5.60
N GLU A 243 19.93 -23.73 -5.76
CA GLU A 243 19.64 -25.07 -5.23
C GLU A 243 20.38 -26.15 -6.06
N GLU A 244 20.41 -26.05 -7.39
CA GLU A 244 21.19 -26.96 -8.26
C GLU A 244 22.71 -26.91 -7.98
N SER A 245 23.24 -25.72 -7.68
CA SER A 245 24.65 -25.56 -7.32
C SER A 245 25.02 -26.25 -5.99
N LYS A 246 24.06 -26.38 -5.06
CA LYS A 246 24.28 -27.10 -3.79
C LYS A 246 24.40 -28.61 -3.97
N ASP A 247 23.58 -29.20 -4.84
CA ASP A 247 23.53 -30.65 -5.03
C ASP A 247 24.76 -31.16 -5.79
N THR A 248 25.30 -30.32 -6.69
CA THR A 248 26.52 -30.64 -7.45
C THR A 248 27.78 -30.63 -6.57
N GLU A 249 27.87 -29.71 -5.59
CA GLU A 249 28.97 -29.69 -4.61
C GLU A 249 28.93 -30.89 -3.65
N GLN A 250 27.75 -31.42 -3.31
CA GLN A 250 27.62 -32.59 -2.44
C GLN A 250 27.99 -33.91 -3.13
N HIS A 251 27.74 -34.04 -4.44
CA HIS A 251 28.03 -35.28 -5.17
C HIS A 251 29.52 -35.49 -5.50
N THR A 252 30.32 -34.42 -5.58
CA THR A 252 31.75 -34.51 -5.95
C THR A 252 32.66 -34.92 -4.78
N GLY A 253 32.14 -35.01 -3.55
CA GLY A 253 32.91 -35.34 -2.34
C GLY A 253 33.01 -36.82 -1.96
N ASN A 254 32.33 -37.73 -2.66
CA ASN A 254 32.13 -39.12 -2.20
C ASN A 254 32.72 -40.22 -3.12
N SER A 255 33.90 -39.99 -3.71
CA SER A 255 34.64 -41.07 -4.38
C SER A 255 36.11 -41.07 -3.96
N GLY A 256 36.45 -41.85 -2.92
CA GLY A 256 37.83 -42.14 -2.53
C GLY A 256 37.98 -42.59 -1.08
N LEU A 257 38.37 -43.85 -0.89
CA LEU A 257 38.56 -44.55 0.38
C LEU A 257 39.59 -43.91 1.36
N THR A 258 39.29 -44.10 2.66
CA THR A 258 40.19 -44.26 3.84
C THR A 258 40.97 -43.06 4.42
N GLN A 259 40.55 -42.55 5.61
CA GLN A 259 41.17 -42.81 6.94
C GLN A 259 40.72 -41.79 8.01
N LEU A 260 40.54 -42.27 9.25
CA LEU A 260 40.19 -41.52 10.46
C LEU A 260 41.19 -40.40 10.82
N LYS A 261 40.65 -39.26 11.31
CA LYS A 261 41.12 -38.42 12.45
C LYS A 261 40.05 -37.34 12.70
N ILE A 262 39.18 -37.47 13.70
CA ILE A 262 39.32 -37.04 15.12
C ILE A 262 39.93 -35.62 15.28
N TRP A 263 39.10 -34.75 15.89
CA TRP A 263 39.28 -33.38 16.39
C TRP A 263 39.13 -32.17 15.43
N GLY A 264 37.93 -31.58 15.49
CA GLY A 264 37.72 -30.14 15.68
C GLY A 264 38.19 -29.17 14.59
N LYS A 265 37.31 -28.87 13.62
CA LYS A 265 36.89 -27.50 13.21
C LYS A 265 36.01 -27.54 11.95
N THR A 266 34.99 -26.67 11.98
CA THR A 266 34.36 -25.97 10.86
C THR A 266 33.77 -26.82 9.73
N GLY A 267 32.44 -27.03 9.79
CA GLY A 267 31.66 -27.17 8.56
C GLY A 267 31.95 -26.00 7.62
N SER A 268 32.05 -26.29 6.32
CA SER A 268 32.47 -25.35 5.29
C SER A 268 31.67 -24.03 5.34
N PRO A 269 32.32 -22.85 5.39
CA PRO A 269 31.64 -21.55 5.41
C PRO A 269 30.78 -21.29 4.16
N ILE A 270 31.06 -21.99 3.05
CA ILE A 270 30.40 -21.84 1.74
C ILE A 270 28.94 -22.33 1.79
N SER A 271 28.66 -23.45 2.49
CA SER A 271 27.31 -24.00 2.63
C SER A 271 26.40 -23.09 3.46
N THR A 272 26.94 -22.50 4.53
CA THR A 272 26.22 -21.55 5.38
C THR A 272 25.90 -20.24 4.68
N GLU A 273 26.81 -19.72 3.86
CA GLU A 273 26.58 -18.45 3.15
C GLU A 273 25.55 -18.61 2.03
N THR A 274 25.66 -19.68 1.24
CA THR A 274 24.68 -20.03 0.19
C THR A 274 23.29 -20.27 0.79
N LYS A 275 23.21 -20.86 1.99
CA LYS A 275 21.93 -21.02 2.70
C LYS A 275 21.30 -19.69 3.12
N LYS A 276 22.07 -18.75 3.68
CA LYS A 276 21.57 -17.41 4.02
C LYS A 276 21.07 -16.65 2.79
N VAL A 277 21.77 -16.80 1.66
CA VAL A 277 21.38 -16.22 0.37
C VAL A 277 20.02 -16.75 -0.08
N ILE A 278 19.82 -18.08 -0.07
CA ILE A 278 18.53 -18.69 -0.41
C ILE A 278 17.42 -18.23 0.54
N ASP A 279 17.69 -18.21 1.86
CA ASP A 279 16.71 -17.75 2.85
C ASP A 279 16.34 -16.27 2.62
N LYS A 280 17.29 -15.44 2.19
CA LYS A 280 17.05 -14.03 1.83
C LYS A 280 16.18 -13.89 0.59
N ILE A 281 16.41 -14.70 -0.46
CA ILE A 281 15.58 -14.72 -1.68
C ILE A 281 14.16 -15.16 -1.35
N LYS A 282 14.00 -16.24 -0.57
CA LYS A 282 12.69 -16.73 -0.11
C LYS A 282 11.92 -15.66 0.67
N ASN A 283 12.60 -14.96 1.58
CA ASN A 283 12.00 -13.84 2.30
C ASN A 283 11.58 -12.70 1.36
N TYR A 284 12.42 -12.35 0.37
CA TYR A 284 12.08 -11.33 -0.61
C TYR A 284 10.84 -11.70 -1.42
N GLN A 285 10.77 -12.95 -1.89
CA GLN A 285 9.61 -13.46 -2.64
C GLN A 285 8.32 -13.38 -1.82
N ASN A 286 8.34 -13.84 -0.57
CA ASN A 286 7.18 -13.77 0.32
C ASN A 286 6.71 -12.32 0.54
N GLU A 287 7.65 -11.41 0.78
CA GLU A 287 7.32 -9.99 1.00
C GLU A 287 6.79 -9.33 -0.28
N LEU A 288 7.31 -9.70 -1.46
CA LEU A 288 6.81 -9.23 -2.75
C LEU A 288 5.35 -9.70 -2.99
N GLU A 289 5.04 -10.96 -2.66
CA GLU A 289 3.67 -11.50 -2.75
C GLU A 289 2.71 -10.76 -1.83
N LEU A 290 3.13 -10.46 -0.60
CA LEU A 290 2.35 -9.67 0.35
C LEU A 290 2.08 -8.25 -0.18
N VAL A 291 3.10 -7.61 -0.77
CA VAL A 291 2.95 -6.28 -1.38
C VAL A 291 1.97 -6.32 -2.55
N HIS A 292 2.08 -7.32 -3.43
CA HIS A 292 1.17 -7.48 -4.57
C HIS A 292 -0.29 -7.65 -4.10
N CYS A 293 -0.52 -8.58 -3.16
CA CYS A 293 -1.85 -8.80 -2.57
C CYS A 293 -2.39 -7.55 -1.88
N SER A 294 -1.53 -6.80 -1.18
CA SER A 294 -1.92 -5.55 -0.52
C SER A 294 -2.32 -4.46 -1.52
N LEU A 295 -1.66 -4.40 -2.68
CA LEU A 295 -2.03 -3.49 -3.76
C LEU A 295 -3.40 -3.86 -4.37
N ASP A 296 -3.64 -5.14 -4.63
CA ASP A 296 -4.92 -5.63 -5.17
C ASP A 296 -6.09 -5.31 -4.22
N ILE A 297 -5.88 -5.55 -2.91
CA ILE A 297 -6.86 -5.19 -1.87
C ILE A 297 -7.08 -3.68 -1.86
N ALA A 298 -6.02 -2.88 -1.90
CA ALA A 298 -6.12 -1.43 -1.88
C ALA A 298 -6.89 -0.88 -3.10
N GLN A 299 -6.61 -1.39 -4.30
CA GLN A 299 -7.34 -1.05 -5.52
C GLN A 299 -8.82 -1.42 -5.39
N THR A 300 -9.13 -2.63 -4.89
CA THR A 300 -10.50 -3.08 -4.66
C THR A 300 -11.24 -2.17 -3.66
N ILE A 301 -10.59 -1.79 -2.55
CA ILE A 301 -11.17 -0.88 -1.55
C ILE A 301 -11.52 0.46 -2.20
N ILE A 302 -10.66 1.00 -3.06
CA ILE A 302 -10.87 2.28 -3.72
C ILE A 302 -11.98 2.20 -4.78
N ILE A 303 -12.11 1.06 -5.48
CA ILE A 303 -13.12 0.84 -6.53
C ILE A 303 -14.52 0.56 -5.95
N CYS A 304 -14.62 -0.18 -4.84
CA CYS A 304 -15.91 -0.65 -4.29
C CYS A 304 -16.74 0.43 -3.54
N ASN A 305 -16.50 1.72 -3.80
CA ASN A 305 -17.24 2.85 -3.21
C ASN A 305 -17.79 3.81 -4.26
#